data_AF-A0A7J5EHD4-F1
#
_entry.id   AF-A0A7J5EHD4-F1
#
_cell.length_a   1.000
_cell.length_b   1.000
_cell.length_c   1.000
_cell.angle_alpha   90.00
_cell.angle_beta   90.00
_cell.angle_gamma   90.00
#
_symmetry.space_group_name_H-M   'P 1'
#
loop_
_entity.id
_entity.type
_entity.pdbx_description
1 polymer ?
#
loop_
_entity_poly.entity_id
_entity_poly.type
_entity_poly.pdbx_seq_one_letter_code
_entity_poly.pdbx_strand_id
1 'polypeptide(L)'
;MPIKKEHVAEVVAEASQKMSDPNYSAVLVGGFAQGQTPITQFVSAHEPELGGADAIINVIFHAALIAQCYARGQGRSARIVSFDDLDRAAGGDTMALLEKTQPFLHGFIEENVQQAEAKRLLALIALAMDR
;
A
#
# COMPACT_ATOMS: atom_id res chain seq x y z
N MET A 1 -2.59 10.91 -12.91
CA MET A 1 -1.19 11.26 -13.24
C MET A 1 -0.31 10.42 -12.33
N PRO A 2 0.74 9.77 -12.84
CA PRO A 2 1.61 8.95 -12.00
C PRO A 2 2.22 9.77 -10.87
N ILE A 3 2.31 9.18 -9.68
CA ILE A 3 3.01 9.77 -8.54
C ILE A 3 4.48 9.91 -8.91
N LYS A 4 5.05 11.10 -8.73
CA LYS A 4 6.45 11.37 -9.06
C LYS A 4 7.40 10.59 -8.15
N LYS A 5 8.57 10.22 -8.69
CA LYS A 5 9.66 9.58 -7.94
C LYS A 5 10.01 10.31 -6.64
N GLU A 6 10.07 11.64 -6.69
CA GLU A 6 10.39 12.51 -5.55
C GLU A 6 9.44 12.28 -4.38
N HIS A 7 8.14 12.17 -4.63
CA HIS A 7 7.15 11.96 -3.57
C HIS A 7 7.29 10.60 -2.91
N VAL A 8 7.57 9.54 -3.69
CA VAL A 8 7.85 8.20 -3.16
C VAL A 8 9.12 8.22 -2.32
N ALA A 9 10.20 8.82 -2.83
CA ALA A 9 11.47 8.93 -2.11
C ALA A 9 11.34 9.68 -0.79
N GLU A 10 10.57 10.77 -0.77
CA GLU A 10 10.30 11.54 0.46
C GLU A 10 9.51 10.71 1.48
N VAL A 11 8.49 9.94 1.06
CA VAL A 11 7.73 9.06 1.97
C VAL A 11 8.65 8.01 2.57
N VAL A 12 9.47 7.36 1.74
CA VAL A 12 10.43 6.35 2.21
C VAL A 12 11.43 6.95 3.19
N ALA A 13 12.03 8.11 2.86
CA ALA A 13 12.99 8.78 3.73
C ALA A 13 12.38 9.15 5.10
N GLU A 14 11.16 9.71 5.10
CA GLU A 14 10.44 10.03 6.33
C GLU A 14 10.11 8.78 7.15
N ALA A 15 9.64 7.71 6.49
CA ALA A 15 9.37 6.44 7.14
C ALA A 15 10.64 5.89 7.79
N SER A 16 11.77 5.84 7.06
CA SER A 16 13.06 5.39 7.58
C SER A 16 13.52 6.18 8.80
N GLN A 17 13.34 7.51 8.81
CA GLN A 17 13.66 8.33 9.99
C GLN A 17 12.77 7.97 11.19
N LYS A 18 11.46 7.82 10.95
CA LYS A 18 10.46 7.52 12.00
C LYS A 18 10.52 6.09 12.52
N MET A 19 11.14 5.15 11.80
CA MET A 19 11.34 3.77 12.27
C MET A 19 12.19 3.67 13.56
N SER A 20 12.89 4.74 13.94
CA SER A 20 13.57 4.84 15.24
C SER A 20 12.60 4.98 16.42
N ASP A 21 11.35 5.41 16.18
CA ASP A 21 10.28 5.42 17.17
C ASP A 21 9.63 4.02 17.22
N PRO A 22 9.69 3.32 18.37
CA PRO A 22 9.12 1.98 18.51
C PRO A 22 7.60 1.93 18.30
N ASN A 23 6.89 3.06 18.39
CA ASN A 23 5.44 3.11 18.20
C ASN A 23 5.02 3.47 16.78
N TYR A 24 5.94 3.93 15.92
CA TYR A 24 5.61 4.49 14.61
C TYR A 24 4.80 3.51 13.76
N SER A 25 5.26 2.26 13.65
CA SER A 25 4.56 1.23 12.87
C SER A 25 3.16 0.94 13.40
N ALA A 26 3.00 0.84 14.73
CA ALA A 26 1.70 0.59 15.36
C ALA A 26 0.72 1.74 15.13
N VAL A 27 1.18 2.98 15.27
CA VAL A 27 0.37 4.19 15.03
C VAL A 27 -0.02 4.28 13.56
N LEU A 28 0.92 4.05 12.64
CA LEU A 28 0.67 4.11 11.20
C LEU A 28 -0.34 3.06 10.76
N VAL A 29 -0.13 1.80 11.16
CA VAL A 29 -1.02 0.67 10.85
C VAL A 29 -2.40 0.90 11.45
N GLY A 30 -2.48 1.32 12.72
CA GLY A 30 -3.75 1.58 13.41
C GLY A 30 -4.54 2.71 12.75
N GLY A 31 -3.89 3.83 12.44
CA GLY A 31 -4.53 4.96 11.76
C GLY A 31 -5.02 4.59 10.36
N PHE A 32 -4.23 3.82 9.61
CA PHE A 32 -4.64 3.33 8.29
C PHE A 32 -5.83 2.36 8.40
N ALA A 33 -5.80 1.41 9.31
CA ALA A 33 -6.89 0.44 9.49
C ALA A 33 -8.23 1.09 9.86
N GLN A 34 -8.19 2.17 10.64
CA GLN A 34 -9.37 2.98 10.96
C GLN A 34 -9.92 3.74 9.74
N GLY A 35 -9.05 4.25 8.88
CA GLY A 35 -9.45 5.01 7.68
C GLY A 35 -9.74 4.17 6.43
N GLN A 36 -9.26 2.93 6.39
CA GLN A 36 -9.29 2.04 5.22
C GLN A 36 -9.74 0.63 5.60
N THR A 37 -10.82 0.54 6.39
CA THR A 37 -11.36 -0.74 6.87
C THR A 37 -11.57 -1.80 5.78
N PRO A 38 -12.09 -1.47 4.58
CA PRO A 38 -12.25 -2.48 3.52
C PRO A 38 -10.91 -3.08 3.06
N ILE A 39 -9.85 -2.27 2.95
CA ILE A 39 -8.50 -2.79 2.64
C ILE A 39 -8.02 -3.70 3.75
N THR A 40 -8.15 -3.30 5.01
CA THR A 40 -7.70 -4.12 6.14
C THR A 40 -8.42 -5.46 6.19
N GLN A 41 -9.74 -5.47 6.03
CA GLN A 41 -10.55 -6.70 5.98
C GLN A 41 -10.15 -7.59 4.79
N PHE A 42 -9.93 -6.99 3.62
CA PHE A 42 -9.48 -7.69 2.43
C PHE A 42 -8.10 -8.35 2.63
N VAL A 43 -7.13 -7.63 3.21
CA VAL A 43 -5.80 -8.20 3.50
C VAL A 43 -5.90 -9.30 4.56
N SER A 44 -6.69 -9.11 5.62
CA SER A 44 -6.93 -10.14 6.64
C SER A 44 -7.54 -11.42 6.06
N ALA A 45 -8.36 -11.32 5.01
CA ALA A 45 -8.92 -12.49 4.34
C ALA A 45 -7.85 -13.32 3.59
N HIS A 46 -6.66 -12.76 3.34
CA HIS A 46 -5.52 -13.43 2.73
C HIS A 46 -4.47 -13.89 3.76
N GLU A 47 -4.85 -14.03 5.04
CA GLU A 47 -3.94 -14.51 6.10
C GLU A 47 -3.23 -15.81 5.74
N PRO A 48 -3.93 -16.86 5.24
CA PRO A 48 -3.29 -18.15 4.97
C PRO A 48 -2.20 -18.06 3.89
N GLU A 49 -2.41 -17.23 2.86
CA GLU A 49 -1.46 -17.02 1.77
C GLU A 49 -0.27 -16.15 2.19
N LEU A 50 -0.52 -15.21 3.11
CA LEU A 50 0.52 -14.31 3.63
C LEU A 50 1.39 -14.98 4.70
N GLY A 51 0.90 -16.01 5.38
CA GLY A 51 1.66 -16.74 6.41
C GLY A 51 1.46 -16.21 7.82
N GLY A 52 0.29 -15.61 8.10
CA GLY A 52 -0.14 -15.22 9.45
C GLY A 52 -0.20 -13.71 9.71
N ALA A 53 -0.61 -13.37 10.95
CA ALA A 53 -0.89 -12.00 11.38
C ALA A 53 0.26 -11.00 11.19
N ASP A 54 1.52 -11.40 11.43
CA ASP A 54 2.67 -10.50 11.27
C ASP A 54 2.85 -10.06 9.81
N ALA A 55 2.60 -10.97 8.86
CA ALA A 55 2.65 -10.66 7.43
C ALA A 55 1.50 -9.73 7.01
N ILE A 56 0.31 -9.89 7.58
CA ILE A 56 -0.81 -8.96 7.39
C ILE A 56 -0.43 -7.56 7.85
N ILE A 57 0.13 -7.42 9.06
CA ILE A 57 0.54 -6.11 9.60
C ILE A 57 1.57 -5.47 8.67
N ASN A 58 2.52 -6.25 8.16
CA ASN A 58 3.52 -5.76 7.22
C ASN A 58 2.90 -5.26 5.90
N VAL A 59 1.92 -5.98 5.34
CA VAL A 59 1.18 -5.53 4.15
C VAL A 59 0.41 -4.24 4.44
N ILE A 60 -0.29 -4.15 5.58
CA ILE A 60 -1.03 -2.95 5.96
C ILE A 60 -0.08 -1.75 6.14
N PHE A 61 1.10 -1.96 6.73
CA PHE A 61 2.12 -0.92 6.87
C PHE A 61 2.54 -0.36 5.50
N HIS A 62 2.85 -1.24 4.54
CA HIS A 62 3.22 -0.82 3.18
C HIS A 62 2.06 -0.14 2.44
N ALA A 63 0.83 -0.63 2.61
CA ALA A 63 -0.36 0.03 2.06
C ALA A 63 -0.55 1.45 2.61
N ALA A 64 -0.24 1.66 3.90
CA ALA A 64 -0.28 2.99 4.51
C ALA A 64 0.77 3.93 3.93
N LEU A 65 1.98 3.44 3.63
CA LEU A 65 3.00 4.23 2.93
C LEU A 65 2.57 4.59 1.50
N ILE A 66 1.97 3.65 0.77
CA ILE A 66 1.41 3.90 -0.56
C ILE A 66 0.32 4.99 -0.51
N ALA A 67 -0.55 4.96 0.50
CA ALA A 67 -1.56 6.00 0.69
C ALA A 67 -0.93 7.37 0.98
N GLN A 68 0.19 7.45 1.71
CA GLN A 68 0.94 8.69 1.90
C GLN A 68 1.55 9.20 0.59
N CYS A 69 2.06 8.30 -0.26
CA CYS A 69 2.57 8.66 -1.59
C CYS A 69 1.47 9.31 -2.44
N TYR A 70 0.27 8.71 -2.46
CA TYR A 70 -0.89 9.31 -3.11
C TYR A 70 -1.27 10.64 -2.50
N ALA A 71 -1.31 10.72 -1.17
CA ALA A 71 -1.72 11.93 -0.49
C ALA A 71 -0.80 13.12 -0.82
N ARG A 72 0.50 12.85 -0.85
CA ARG A 72 1.52 13.83 -1.21
C ARG A 72 1.44 14.23 -2.68
N GLY A 73 1.38 13.25 -3.60
CA GLY A 73 1.38 13.55 -5.03
C GLY A 73 0.09 14.18 -5.56
N GLN A 74 -1.04 13.98 -4.86
CA GLN A 74 -2.34 14.56 -5.23
C GLN A 74 -2.71 15.80 -4.38
N GLY A 75 -1.97 16.10 -3.32
CA GLY A 75 -2.26 17.21 -2.41
C GLY A 75 -3.56 17.06 -1.60
N ARG A 76 -4.08 15.84 -1.47
CA ARG A 76 -5.32 15.51 -0.74
C ARG A 76 -5.21 14.12 -0.14
N SER A 77 -5.89 13.82 0.96
CA SER A 77 -5.91 12.47 1.54
C SER A 77 -6.36 11.42 0.51
N ALA A 78 -5.79 10.22 0.60
CA ALA A 78 -6.25 9.08 -0.19
C ALA A 78 -7.74 8.83 0.09
N ARG A 79 -8.52 8.58 -0.96
CA ARG A 79 -9.94 8.27 -0.81
C ARG A 79 -10.11 6.95 -0.05
N ILE A 80 -11.25 6.78 0.61
CA ILE A 80 -11.62 5.48 1.19
C ILE A 80 -11.92 4.52 0.04
N VAL A 81 -11.25 3.37 0.05
CA VAL A 81 -11.41 2.30 -0.93
C VAL A 81 -12.56 1.39 -0.51
N SER A 82 -13.46 1.05 -1.42
CA SER A 82 -14.56 0.08 -1.20
C SER A 82 -14.18 -1.33 -1.68
N PHE A 83 -14.97 -2.35 -1.33
CA PHE A 83 -14.79 -3.69 -1.89
C PHE A 83 -14.95 -3.72 -3.42
N ASP A 84 -15.92 -2.98 -3.97
CA ASP A 84 -16.09 -2.82 -5.41
C ASP A 84 -14.82 -2.29 -6.10
N ASP A 85 -14.08 -1.40 -5.44
CA ASP A 85 -12.83 -0.87 -5.98
C ASP A 85 -11.73 -1.93 -6.02
N LEU A 86 -11.65 -2.75 -4.97
CA LEU A 86 -10.72 -3.88 -4.88
C LEU A 86 -11.05 -4.93 -5.94
N ASP A 87 -12.32 -5.29 -6.11
CA ASP A 87 -12.76 -6.24 -7.13
C ASP A 87 -12.43 -5.76 -8.54
N ARG A 88 -12.68 -4.49 -8.84
CA ARG A 88 -12.31 -3.91 -10.15
C ARG A 88 -10.81 -3.74 -10.33
N ALA A 89 -10.01 -3.74 -9.26
CA ALA A 89 -8.55 -3.70 -9.31
C ALA A 89 -7.94 -5.10 -9.43
N ALA A 90 -8.64 -6.14 -8.98
CA ALA A 90 -8.19 -7.54 -9.00
C ALA A 90 -8.09 -8.17 -10.40
N GLY A 91 -8.47 -7.44 -11.46
CA GLY A 91 -8.47 -7.94 -12.83
C GLY A 91 -7.07 -8.05 -13.43
N GLY A 92 -6.69 -9.27 -13.82
CA GLY A 92 -5.47 -9.53 -14.61
C GLY A 92 -4.17 -9.46 -13.80
N ASP A 93 -3.09 -9.09 -14.49
CA ASP A 93 -1.76 -8.93 -13.88
C ASP A 93 -1.64 -7.53 -13.26
N THR A 94 -1.88 -7.45 -11.95
CA THR A 94 -1.88 -6.18 -11.20
C THR A 94 -0.49 -5.57 -11.10
N MET A 95 0.57 -6.37 -11.06
CA MET A 95 1.95 -5.87 -11.03
C MET A 95 2.32 -5.22 -12.36
N ALA A 96 2.05 -5.90 -13.48
CA ALA A 96 2.29 -5.34 -14.81
C ALA A 96 1.44 -4.07 -15.08
N LEU A 97 0.19 -4.05 -14.61
CA LEU A 97 -0.65 -2.86 -14.73
C LEU A 97 -0.08 -1.70 -13.89
N LEU A 98 0.35 -1.95 -12.66
CA LEU A 98 0.95 -0.95 -11.79
C LEU A 98 2.27 -0.41 -12.36
N GLU A 99 3.13 -1.26 -12.92
CA GLU A 99 4.36 -0.82 -13.59
C GLU A 99 4.06 0.23 -14.68
N LYS A 100 2.99 -0.01 -15.46
CA LYS A 100 2.57 0.88 -16.53
C LYS A 100 1.94 2.19 -16.02
N THR A 101 1.12 2.13 -14.98
CA THR A 101 0.32 3.29 -14.52
C THR A 101 1.01 4.11 -13.43
N GLN A 102 1.76 3.45 -12.54
CA GLN A 102 2.41 3.99 -11.36
C GLN A 102 3.82 3.39 -11.16
N PRO A 103 4.75 3.59 -12.12
CA PRO A 103 6.05 2.90 -12.16
C PRO A 103 6.90 3.08 -10.91
N PHE A 104 6.78 4.22 -10.23
CA PHE A 104 7.56 4.49 -9.01
C PHE A 104 6.98 3.81 -7.77
N LEU A 105 5.66 3.58 -7.71
CA LEU A 105 5.05 2.74 -6.67
C LEU A 105 5.35 1.27 -6.92
N HIS A 106 5.37 0.85 -8.19
CA HIS A 106 5.84 -0.48 -8.57
C HIS A 106 7.28 -0.73 -8.09
N GLY A 107 8.21 0.19 -8.40
CA GLY A 107 9.59 0.11 -7.91
C GLY A 107 9.69 0.03 -6.38
N PHE A 108 8.91 0.83 -5.66
CA PHE A 108 8.84 0.77 -4.20
C PHE A 108 8.42 -0.62 -3.69
N ILE A 109 7.39 -1.23 -4.26
CA ILE A 109 6.93 -2.57 -3.87
C ILE A 109 8.00 -3.62 -4.18
N GLU A 110 8.60 -3.55 -5.37
CA GLU A 110 9.65 -4.49 -5.80
C GLU A 110 10.86 -4.48 -4.88
N GLU A 111 11.29 -3.29 -4.43
CA GLU A 111 12.48 -3.10 -3.61
C GLU A 111 12.26 -3.42 -2.13
N ASN A 112 11.04 -3.23 -1.60
CA ASN A 112 10.78 -3.29 -0.15
C ASN A 112 10.03 -4.55 0.30
N VAL A 113 9.43 -5.30 -0.63
CA VAL A 113 8.58 -6.46 -0.31
C VAL A 113 9.14 -7.70 -0.98
N GLN A 114 9.31 -8.80 -0.25
CA GLN A 114 9.94 -10.02 -0.79
C GLN A 114 8.92 -11.07 -1.24
N GLN A 115 7.84 -11.24 -0.49
CA GLN A 115 6.83 -12.26 -0.76
C GLN A 115 5.96 -11.87 -1.96
N ALA A 116 5.83 -12.79 -2.92
CA ALA A 116 5.09 -12.55 -4.17
C ALA A 116 3.61 -12.20 -3.93
N GLU A 117 2.93 -12.88 -3.02
CA GLU A 117 1.52 -12.57 -2.73
C GLU A 117 1.37 -11.18 -2.09
N ALA A 118 2.27 -10.80 -1.17
CA ALA A 118 2.26 -9.47 -0.58
C ALA A 118 2.47 -8.38 -1.66
N LYS A 119 3.39 -8.59 -2.61
CA LYS A 119 3.57 -7.68 -3.76
C LYS A 119 2.28 -7.55 -4.57
N ARG A 120 1.65 -8.69 -4.91
CA ARG A 120 0.41 -8.76 -5.69
C ARG A 120 -0.73 -7.99 -5.02
N LEU A 121 -0.93 -8.20 -3.71
CA LEU A 121 -1.95 -7.51 -2.92
C LEU A 121 -1.67 -6.01 -2.84
N LEU A 122 -0.41 -5.60 -2.60
CA LEU A 122 -0.04 -4.19 -2.55
C LEU A 122 -0.25 -3.49 -3.89
N ALA A 123 0.04 -4.15 -5.01
CA ALA A 123 -0.22 -3.58 -6.33
C ALA A 123 -1.72 -3.42 -6.59
N LEU A 124 -2.54 -4.41 -6.23
CA LEU A 124 -3.99 -4.31 -6.29
C LEU A 124 -4.50 -3.12 -5.46
N ILE A 125 -4.04 -3.01 -4.21
CA ILE A 125 -4.42 -1.92 -3.30
C ILE A 125 -4.00 -0.57 -3.86
N ALA A 126 -2.77 -0.45 -4.38
CA ALA A 126 -2.28 0.77 -5.00
C ALA A 126 -3.13 1.19 -6.21
N LEU A 127 -3.54 0.23 -7.06
CA LEU A 127 -4.43 0.47 -8.20
C LEU A 127 -5.85 0.85 -7.77
N ALA A 128 -6.35 0.31 -6.65
CA ALA A 128 -7.65 0.67 -6.11
C ALA A 128 -7.66 2.12 -5.57
N MET A 129 -6.56 2.55 -4.95
CA MET A 129 -6.38 3.92 -4.43
C MET A 129 -6.22 4.99 -5.53
N ASP A 130 -5.68 4.64 -6.70
CA ASP A 130 -5.40 5.59 -7.79
C ASP A 130 -6.65 6.15 -8.49
N ARG A 131 -7.82 5.55 -8.23
CA ARG A 131 -9.06 5.83 -8.96
C ARG A 131 -9.86 6.97 -8.34
#